data_AF-A0A225WPQ6-F1
#
_entry.id   AF-A0A225WPQ6-F1
#
_cell.length_a   1.000
_cell.length_b   1.000
_cell.length_c   1.000
_cell.angle_alpha   90.00
_cell.angle_beta   90.00
_cell.angle_gamma   90.00
#
_symmetry.space_group_name_H-M   'P 1'
#
loop_
_entity.id
_entity.type
_entity.pdbx_description
1 polymer ?
#
loop_
_entity_poly.entity_id
_entity_poly.type
_entity_poly.pdbx_seq_one_letter_code
_entity_poly.pdbx_strand_id
1 'polypeptide(L)'
;MEKQVYDLLYDACEAFILLKIAYRREMLAVTLDWLGRAATCRGQETKFTLAYSTVHCYRRVGLYAIIQALAGSIQMATNVPAGFVSAVP
;
A
#
# COMPACT_ATOMS: atom_id res chain seq x y z
N MET A 1 5.21 15.19 2.11
CA MET A 1 5.06 14.70 0.73
C MET A 1 4.42 15.79 -0.08
N GLU A 2 4.98 16.14 -1.23
CA GLU A 2 4.35 17.11 -2.12
C GLU A 2 3.02 16.55 -2.62
N LYS A 3 1.97 17.38 -2.63
CA LYS A 3 0.60 16.97 -3.00
C LYS A 3 0.55 16.20 -4.33
N GLN A 4 1.36 16.62 -5.30
CA GLN A 4 1.44 16.00 -6.63
C GLN A 4 1.93 14.55 -6.58
N VAL A 5 2.92 14.24 -5.73
CA VAL A 5 3.41 12.87 -5.53
C VAL A 5 2.33 11.99 -4.91
N TYR A 6 1.53 12.56 -4.02
CA TYR A 6 0.40 11.84 -3.44
C TYR A 6 -0.69 11.54 -4.47
N ASP A 7 -1.01 12.51 -5.32
CA ASP A 7 -2.04 12.35 -6.35
C ASP A 7 -1.62 11.26 -7.35
N LEU A 8 -0.36 11.24 -7.79
CA LEU A 8 0.18 10.17 -8.64
C LEU A 8 0.09 8.78 -7.99
N LEU A 9 0.43 8.69 -6.70
CA LEU A 9 0.31 7.44 -5.96
C LEU A 9 -1.15 6.99 -5.84
N TYR A 10 -2.06 7.93 -5.58
CA TYR A 10 -3.49 7.64 -5.52
C TYR A 10 -3.98 7.07 -6.85
N ASP A 11 -3.65 7.73 -7.97
CA ASP A 11 -4.08 7.30 -9.30
C ASP A 11 -3.56 5.89 -9.63
N ALA A 12 -2.31 5.58 -9.26
CA ALA A 12 -1.73 4.26 -9.42
C ALA A 12 -2.41 3.19 -8.54
N CYS A 13 -2.89 3.56 -7.36
CA CYS A 13 -3.55 2.65 -6.43
C CYS A 13 -5.04 2.47 -6.70
N GLU A 14 -5.70 3.45 -7.32
CA GLU A 14 -7.17 3.53 -7.44
C GLU A 14 -7.78 2.28 -8.08
N ALA A 15 -7.14 1.76 -9.13
CA ALA A 15 -7.57 0.55 -9.84
C ALA A 15 -7.63 -0.70 -8.94
N PHE A 16 -6.90 -0.70 -7.83
CA PHE A 16 -6.78 -1.84 -6.91
C PHE A 16 -7.63 -1.69 -5.64
N ILE A 17 -8.36 -0.57 -5.48
CA ILE A 17 -9.29 -0.36 -4.37
C ILE A 17 -10.65 -0.99 -4.73
N LEU A 18 -10.75 -2.30 -4.55
CA LEU A 18 -11.93 -3.09 -4.93
C LEU A 18 -13.17 -2.83 -4.08
N LEU A 19 -12.99 -2.38 -2.83
CA LEU A 19 -14.11 -2.10 -1.92
C LEU A 19 -14.69 -0.70 -2.18
N LYS A 20 -16.02 -0.59 -2.05
CA LYS A 20 -16.73 0.69 -2.02
C LYS A 20 -16.44 1.40 -0.70
N ILE A 21 -15.24 1.97 -0.60
CA ILE A 21 -14.80 2.82 0.51
C ILE A 21 -15.11 4.26 0.12
N ALA A 22 -15.83 4.99 0.97
CA ALA A 22 -16.17 6.40 0.74
C ALA A 22 -14.92 7.31 0.79
N TYR A 23 -13.98 6.98 1.68
CA TYR A 23 -12.80 7.79 2.00
C TYR A 23 -11.51 7.15 1.47
N ARG A 24 -11.43 6.93 0.15
CA ARG A 24 -10.31 6.19 -0.48
C ARG A 24 -8.97 6.90 -0.30
N ARG A 25 -8.96 8.22 -0.45
CA ARG A 25 -7.77 9.05 -0.28
C ARG A 25 -7.32 9.05 1.18
N GLU A 26 -8.22 9.23 2.12
CA GLU A 26 -7.88 9.20 3.54
C GLU A 26 -7.35 7.82 3.95
N MET A 27 -7.92 6.76 3.37
CA MET A 27 -7.53 5.38 3.65
C MET A 27 -6.09 5.12 3.20
N LEU A 28 -5.72 5.56 2.00
CA LEU A 28 -4.34 5.48 1.51
C LEU A 28 -3.38 6.32 2.35
N ALA A 29 -3.74 7.56 2.70
CA ALA A 29 -2.92 8.43 3.52
C ALA A 29 -2.61 7.82 4.90
N VAL A 30 -3.63 7.24 5.56
CA VAL A 30 -3.43 6.56 6.86
C VAL A 30 -2.65 5.27 6.71
N THR A 31 -2.82 4.54 5.60
CA THR A 31 -2.03 3.34 5.32
C THR A 31 -0.55 3.68 5.13
N LEU A 32 -0.23 4.79 4.46
CA LEU A 32 1.15 5.26 4.29
C LEU A 32 1.75 5.79 5.59
N ASP A 33 0.98 6.57 6.36
CA ASP A 33 1.42 7.01 7.69
C ASP A 33 1.71 5.81 8.60
N TRP A 34 0.90 4.76 8.48
CA TRP A 34 1.12 3.50 9.18
C TRP A 34 2.41 2.81 8.76
N LEU A 35 2.65 2.64 7.45
CA LEU A 35 3.88 2.05 6.93
C LEU A 35 5.11 2.85 7.37
N GLY A 36 5.04 4.19 7.27
CA GLY A 36 6.15 5.08 7.60
C GLY A 36 6.47 5.16 9.09
N ARG A 37 5.47 5.05 9.97
CA ARG A 37 5.65 5.13 11.43
C ARG A 37 5.69 3.76 12.13
N ALA A 38 5.48 2.67 11.40
CA ALA A 38 5.23 1.35 11.97
C ALA A 38 4.14 1.36 13.06
N ALA A 39 3.10 2.20 12.88
CA ALA A 39 2.09 2.43 13.92
C ALA A 39 1.24 1.17 14.22
N THR A 40 0.64 1.09 15.40
CA THR A 40 -0.32 0.01 15.72
C THR A 40 -1.71 0.32 15.17
N CYS A 41 -2.58 -0.69 14.97
CA CYS A 41 -3.97 -0.48 14.55
C CYS A 41 -4.71 0.51 15.47
N ARG A 42 -4.47 0.41 16.78
CA ARG A 42 -5.13 1.28 17.78
C ARG A 42 -4.76 2.76 17.58
N GLY A 43 -3.54 3.05 17.13
CA GLY A 43 -3.13 4.42 16.79
C GLY A 43 -3.82 4.98 15.53
N GLN A 44 -4.47 4.15 14.72
CA GLN A 44 -5.21 4.57 13.53
C GLN A 44 -6.69 4.84 13.83
N GLU A 45 -7.28 4.16 14.81
CA GLU A 45 -8.67 4.37 15.24
C GLU A 45 -8.91 5.85 15.57
N THR A 46 -7.97 6.47 16.27
CA THR A 46 -8.04 7.88 16.66
C THR A 46 -7.89 8.84 15.47
N LYS A 47 -7.26 8.40 14.37
CA LYS A 47 -7.06 9.22 13.17
C LYS A 47 -8.25 9.17 12.22
N PHE A 48 -8.93 8.03 12.18
CA PHE A 48 -10.06 7.80 11.28
C PHE A 48 -11.42 8.01 11.95
N THR A 49 -11.47 8.01 13.29
CA THR A 49 -12.73 7.98 14.06
C THR A 49 -13.62 6.82 13.62
N LEU A 50 -13.01 5.68 13.30
CA LEU A 50 -13.67 4.45 12.84
C LEU A 50 -13.47 3.33 13.86
N ALA A 51 -14.39 2.37 13.86
CA ALA A 51 -14.27 1.16 14.66
C ALA A 51 -13.06 0.31 14.22
N TYR A 52 -12.45 -0.43 15.16
CA TYR A 52 -11.32 -1.33 14.94
C TYR A 52 -11.46 -2.22 13.70
N SER A 53 -12.62 -2.85 13.54
CA SER A 53 -12.91 -3.78 12.45
C SER A 53 -12.83 -3.10 11.07
N THR A 54 -13.34 -1.86 10.99
CA THR A 54 -13.28 -1.04 9.78
C THR A 54 -11.86 -0.60 9.49
N VAL A 55 -11.11 -0.16 10.51
CA VAL A 55 -9.69 0.21 10.38
C VAL A 55 -8.86 -0.97 9.88
N HIS A 56 -9.07 -2.16 10.44
CA HIS A 56 -8.36 -3.37 10.02
C HIS A 56 -8.69 -3.74 8.57
N CYS A 57 -9.95 -3.62 8.15
CA CYS A 57 -10.35 -3.82 6.76
C CYS A 57 -9.66 -2.83 5.83
N TYR A 58 -9.70 -1.54 6.18
CA TYR A 58 -9.11 -0.46 5.38
C TYR A 58 -7.60 -0.62 5.24
N ARG A 59 -6.91 -1.00 6.32
CA ARG A 59 -5.48 -1.29 6.30
C ARG A 59 -5.14 -2.42 5.32
N ARG A 60 -5.91 -3.50 5.30
CA ARG A 60 -5.69 -4.61 4.36
C ARG A 60 -5.88 -4.16 2.91
N VAL A 61 -6.93 -3.39 2.64
CA VAL A 61 -7.23 -2.89 1.29
C VAL A 61 -6.16 -1.91 0.82
N GLY A 62 -5.79 -0.93 1.65
CA GLY A 62 -4.77 0.06 1.32
C GLY A 62 -3.42 -0.57 1.06
N LEU A 63 -3.01 -1.53 1.92
CA LEU A 63 -1.75 -2.23 1.74
C LEU A 63 -1.74 -3.05 0.45
N TYR A 64 -2.84 -3.75 0.16
CA TYR A 64 -2.99 -4.49 -1.08
C TYR A 64 -2.86 -3.57 -2.31
N ALA A 65 -3.55 -2.42 -2.30
CA ALA A 65 -3.50 -1.48 -3.40
C ALA A 65 -2.09 -0.93 -3.64
N ILE A 66 -1.38 -0.57 -2.57
CA ILE A 66 0.01 -0.09 -2.64
C ILE A 66 0.93 -1.18 -3.20
N ILE A 67 0.83 -2.41 -2.71
CA ILE A 67 1.67 -3.53 -3.18
C ILE A 67 1.42 -3.81 -4.66
N GLN A 68 0.17 -3.83 -5.11
CA GLN A 68 -0.17 -4.06 -6.52
C GLN A 68 0.34 -2.93 -7.42
N ALA A 69 0.14 -1.67 -7.01
CA ALA A 69 0.66 -0.52 -7.73
C ALA A 69 2.20 -0.57 -7.85
N LEU A 70 2.89 -0.95 -6.78
CA LEU A 70 4.34 -1.13 -6.78
C LEU A 70 4.77 -2.31 -7.66
N ALA A 71 4.08 -3.44 -7.61
CA ALA A 71 4.39 -4.61 -8.43
C ALA A 71 4.26 -4.32 -9.93
N GLY A 72 3.28 -3.48 -10.33
CA GLY A 72 3.15 -3.01 -11.71
C GLY A 72 4.19 -1.95 -12.11
N SER A 73 4.72 -1.20 -11.15
CA SER A 73 5.67 -0.10 -11.41
C SER A 73 7.13 -0.55 -11.36
N ILE A 74 7.45 -1.53 -10.53
CA ILE A 74 8.79 -2.08 -10.39
C ILE A 74 8.94 -3.18 -11.43
N GLN A 75 9.78 -2.94 -12.45
CA GLN A 75 10.29 -4.04 -13.27
C GLN A 75 11.20 -4.89 -12.38
N MET A 76 10.63 -5.90 -11.72
CA MET A 76 11.43 -6.92 -11.08
C MET A 76 12.20 -7.66 -12.17
N ALA A 77 13.52 -7.67 -12.06
CA ALA A 77 14.35 -8.48 -12.93
C ALA A 77 13.97 -9.95 -12.74
N THR A 78 13.17 -10.49 -13.67
CA THR A 78 12.76 -11.90 -13.72
C THR A 78 13.90 -12.82 -14.12
N ASN A 79 14.96 -12.26 -14.72
CA ASN A 79 16.17 -12.99 -15.04
C ASN A 79 17.09 -13.00 -13.83
N VAL A 80 17.27 -14.18 -13.24
CA VAL A 80 18.40 -14.44 -12.34
C VAL A 80 19.68 -14.18 -13.13
N PRO A 81 20.56 -13.26 -12.70
CA PRO A 81 21.79 -12.99 -13.43
C PRO A 81 22.58 -14.30 -13.58
N ALA A 82 23.14 -14.55 -14.76
CA ALA A 82 23.77 -15.84 -15.08
C ALA A 82 24.86 -16.27 -14.06
N GLY A 83 25.50 -15.32 -13.36
CA GLY A 83 26.45 -15.61 -12.28
C GLY A 83 25.85 -16.20 -10.99
N PHE A 84 24.54 -16.10 -10.79
CA PHE A 84 23.80 -16.78 -9.71
C PHE A 84 23.25 -18.15 -10.14
N VAL A 85 23.22 -18.42 -11.45
CA VAL A 85 22.91 -19.73 -12.02
C VAL A 85 24.22 -20.52 -12.14
N SER A 86 24.91 -20.74 -11.03
CA SER A 86 26.15 -21.53 -11.02
C SER A 86 26.05 -22.69 -10.03
N ALA A 87 25.86 -23.87 -10.63
CA ALA A 87 26.42 -25.16 -10.25
C ALA A 87 26.20 -25.62 -8.80
N VAL A 88 24.98 -26.08 -8.51
CA VAL A 88 24.87 -27.23 -7.61
C VAL A 88 25.22 -28.46 -8.46
N PRO A 89 26.22 -29.28 -8.05
CA PRO A 89 26.57 -30.50 -8.78
C PRO A 89 25.42 -31.52 -8.81
#